data_AF-A0A929YLM4-F1
#
_entry.id   AF-A0A929YLM4-F1
#
_cell.length_a   1.000
_cell.length_b   1.000
_cell.length_c   1.000
_cell.angle_alpha   90.00
_cell.angle_beta   90.00
_cell.angle_gamma   90.00
#
_symmetry.space_group_name_H-M   'P 1'
#
loop_
_entity.id
_entity.type
_entity.pdbx_description
1 polymer ?
#
loop_
_entity_poly.entity_id
_entity_poly.type
_entity_poly.pdbx_seq_one_letter_code
_entity_poly.pdbx_strand_id
1 'polypeptide(L)'
;MRSHKKAKDLIPKKESLVGMLWCLKSLNDDEDLDKKIGELFDTFEKCETPEMEFPEGTVVRLFSSSQELTDKEFFLIKLEKVEMPKAKKRKLLVDYHKRFFNEINDVIMAEIDYVVKGKIYCATSKFGKKYYLYADFNCNIFSRPYTEEDYFCNDDEFY
;
A
#
# COMPACT_ATOMS: atom_id res chain seq x y z
N MET A 1 -34.45 -39.26 -2.47
CA MET A 1 -33.33 -38.60 -3.19
C MET A 1 -32.99 -37.31 -2.45
N ARG A 2 -31.77 -37.21 -1.89
CA ARG A 2 -31.31 -36.00 -1.20
C ARG A 2 -30.89 -34.96 -2.23
N SER A 3 -31.62 -33.85 -2.31
CA SER A 3 -31.27 -32.73 -3.17
C SER A 3 -30.06 -32.01 -2.59
N HIS A 4 -28.89 -32.15 -3.22
CA HIS A 4 -27.71 -31.37 -2.90
C HIS A 4 -27.99 -29.90 -3.24
N LYS A 5 -28.13 -29.06 -2.19
CA LYS A 5 -27.99 -27.61 -2.32
C LYS A 5 -26.60 -27.35 -2.90
N LYS A 6 -26.52 -26.86 -4.14
CA LYS A 6 -25.30 -26.29 -4.69
C LYS A 6 -24.86 -25.16 -3.75
N ALA A 7 -23.70 -25.32 -3.13
CA ALA A 7 -23.03 -24.21 -2.47
C ALA A 7 -22.90 -23.10 -3.51
N LYS A 8 -23.43 -21.92 -3.22
CA LYS A 8 -23.10 -20.73 -4.00
C LYS A 8 -21.59 -20.56 -3.86
N ASP A 9 -20.87 -20.70 -4.96
CA ASP A 9 -19.46 -20.34 -5.02
C ASP A 9 -19.31 -18.97 -4.36
N LEU A 10 -18.56 -18.95 -3.26
CA LEU A 10 -18.07 -17.74 -2.64
C LEU A 10 -17.20 -17.06 -3.71
N ILE A 11 -17.81 -16.18 -4.50
CA ILE A 11 -17.06 -15.20 -5.30
C ILE A 11 -16.11 -14.56 -4.28
N PRO A 12 -14.78 -14.74 -4.40
CA PRO A 12 -13.87 -14.08 -3.49
C PRO A 12 -14.18 -12.60 -3.65
N LYS A 13 -14.64 -11.95 -2.57
CA LYS A 13 -14.71 -10.48 -2.53
C LYS A 13 -13.35 -10.04 -3.03
N LYS A 14 -13.31 -9.38 -4.19
CA LYS A 14 -12.07 -8.94 -4.84
C LYS A 14 -11.31 -8.13 -3.78
N GLU A 15 -10.39 -8.78 -3.07
CA GLU A 15 -9.71 -8.13 -1.97
C GLU A 15 -8.95 -6.95 -2.57
N SER A 16 -9.06 -5.79 -1.94
CA SER A 16 -8.23 -4.65 -2.32
C SER A 16 -6.78 -5.11 -2.32
N LEU A 17 -6.09 -4.87 -3.44
CA LEU A 17 -4.72 -5.33 -3.61
C LEU A 17 -3.82 -4.55 -2.65
N VAL A 18 -3.00 -5.27 -1.90
CA VAL A 18 -2.03 -4.68 -0.98
C VAL A 18 -0.71 -4.52 -1.74
N GLY A 19 -0.18 -3.31 -1.74
CA GLY A 19 1.17 -3.00 -2.21
C GLY A 19 2.04 -2.66 -1.00
N MET A 20 3.05 -3.49 -0.72
CA MET A 20 4.04 -3.22 0.32
C MET A 20 5.18 -2.38 -0.26
N LEU A 21 5.88 -2.90 -1.27
CA LEU A 21 6.94 -2.17 -1.96
C LEU A 21 6.33 -1.43 -3.15
N TRP A 22 6.27 -0.11 -3.11
CA TRP A 22 5.69 0.69 -4.19
C TRP A 22 6.36 2.06 -4.34
N CYS A 23 6.25 2.69 -5.50
CA CYS A 23 6.60 4.10 -5.68
C CYS A 23 5.66 4.79 -6.69
N LEU A 24 5.57 6.11 -6.62
CA LEU A 24 4.90 6.94 -7.63
C LEU A 24 5.91 7.44 -8.64
N LYS A 25 5.56 7.41 -9.91
CA LYS A 25 6.32 8.03 -10.99
C LYS A 25 5.48 8.16 -12.26
N SER A 26 6.01 8.88 -13.22
CA SER A 26 5.54 8.92 -14.59
C SER A 26 5.72 7.56 -15.28
N LEU A 27 4.88 7.30 -16.29
CA LEU A 27 4.98 6.09 -17.09
C LEU A 27 6.29 6.01 -17.89
N ASN A 28 6.71 7.15 -18.45
CA ASN A 28 7.80 7.25 -19.42
C ASN A 28 9.06 7.92 -18.84
N ASP A 29 9.19 7.95 -17.50
CA ASP A 29 10.29 8.61 -16.79
C ASP A 29 10.44 10.10 -17.23
N ASP A 30 9.30 10.79 -17.36
CA ASP A 30 9.19 12.23 -17.60
C ASP A 30 9.60 12.99 -16.32
N GLU A 31 10.79 13.61 -16.36
CA GLU A 31 11.39 14.28 -15.21
C GLU A 31 10.54 15.43 -14.65
N ASP A 32 9.87 16.20 -15.51
CA ASP A 32 9.02 17.32 -15.09
C ASP A 32 7.77 16.80 -14.38
N LEU A 33 7.18 15.71 -14.88
CA LEU A 33 6.05 15.05 -14.26
C LEU A 33 6.47 14.35 -12.95
N ASP A 34 7.62 13.69 -12.91
CA ASP A 34 8.15 13.04 -11.70
C ASP A 34 8.38 14.06 -10.59
N LYS A 35 8.94 15.23 -10.91
CA LYS A 35 9.10 16.33 -9.96
C LYS A 35 7.75 16.79 -9.40
N LYS A 36 6.75 17.00 -10.26
CA LYS A 36 5.39 17.39 -9.82
C LYS A 36 4.73 16.34 -8.93
N ILE A 37 4.89 15.05 -9.28
CA ILE A 37 4.39 13.94 -8.49
C ILE A 37 5.04 13.94 -7.10
N GLY A 38 6.36 14.13 -7.03
CA GLY A 38 7.11 14.21 -5.77
C GLY A 38 6.65 15.37 -4.89
N GLU A 39 6.57 16.59 -5.44
CA GLU A 39 6.10 17.78 -4.71
C GLU A 39 4.67 17.62 -4.19
N LEU A 40 3.77 17.03 -4.98
CA LEU A 40 2.40 16.74 -4.57
C LEU A 40 2.35 15.70 -3.46
N PHE A 41 3.09 14.60 -3.59
CA PHE A 41 3.12 13.56 -2.55
C PHE A 41 3.69 14.10 -1.24
N ASP A 42 4.76 14.89 -1.30
CA ASP A 42 5.35 15.54 -0.14
C ASP A 42 4.37 16.48 0.57
N THR A 43 3.61 17.23 -0.22
CA THR A 43 2.55 18.10 0.30
C THR A 43 1.42 17.27 0.93
N PHE A 44 0.95 16.23 0.24
CA PHE A 44 -0.06 15.32 0.75
C PHE A 44 0.36 14.68 2.08
N GLU A 45 1.60 14.21 2.19
CA GLU A 45 2.10 13.57 3.39
C GLU A 45 2.10 14.51 4.60
N LYS A 46 2.58 15.75 4.40
CA LYS A 46 2.75 16.76 5.45
C LYS A 46 1.45 17.49 5.83
N CYS A 47 0.53 17.68 4.88
CA CYS A 47 -0.71 18.42 5.13
C CYS A 47 -1.79 17.54 5.77
N GLU A 48 -2.77 18.15 6.45
CA GLU A 48 -3.93 17.46 7.02
C GLU A 48 -4.94 16.99 5.94
N THR A 49 -4.69 17.28 4.66
CA THR A 49 -5.59 16.93 3.57
C THR A 49 -5.82 15.41 3.53
N PRO A 50 -7.08 14.94 3.66
CA PRO A 50 -7.37 13.51 3.75
C PRO A 50 -7.21 12.78 2.41
N GLU A 51 -7.25 13.50 1.30
CA GLU A 51 -7.09 12.96 -0.05
C GLU A 51 -6.36 13.93 -0.99
N MET A 52 -5.71 13.39 -2.01
CA MET A 52 -5.06 14.19 -3.05
C MET A 52 -5.17 13.49 -4.41
N GLU A 53 -5.56 14.27 -5.41
CA GLU A 53 -5.54 13.85 -6.82
C GLU A 53 -4.14 14.00 -7.39
N PHE A 54 -3.79 13.11 -8.32
CA PHE A 54 -2.49 13.11 -8.98
C PHE A 54 -2.62 13.41 -10.47
N PRO A 55 -1.59 14.02 -11.11
CA PRO A 55 -1.64 14.35 -12.52
C PRO A 55 -1.85 13.11 -13.39
N GLU A 56 -2.49 13.28 -14.55
CA GLU A 56 -2.58 12.22 -15.56
C GLU A 56 -1.18 11.74 -15.94
N GLY A 57 -1.02 10.43 -16.11
CA GLY A 57 0.29 9.81 -16.36
C GLY A 57 1.04 9.40 -15.09
N THR A 58 0.52 9.71 -13.90
CA THR A 58 1.05 9.16 -12.63
C THR A 58 0.75 7.66 -12.54
N VAL A 59 1.78 6.88 -12.21
CA VAL A 59 1.74 5.43 -12.10
C VAL A 59 2.24 5.01 -10.72
N VAL A 60 1.54 4.05 -10.11
CA VAL A 60 2.06 3.28 -8.99
C VAL A 60 2.79 2.06 -9.55
N ARG A 61 4.12 1.95 -9.38
CA ARG A 61 4.84 0.69 -9.61
C ARG A 61 4.93 -0.08 -8.31
N LEU A 62 4.52 -1.35 -8.32
CA LEU A 62 4.64 -2.28 -7.21
C LEU A 62 5.84 -3.19 -7.46
N PHE A 63 6.81 -3.18 -6.55
CA PHE A 63 7.95 -4.08 -6.59
C PHE A 63 7.58 -5.41 -5.91
N SER A 64 7.94 -6.52 -6.53
CA SER A 64 7.92 -7.83 -5.86
C SER A 64 9.35 -8.26 -5.57
N SER A 65 9.61 -8.76 -4.37
CA SER A 65 10.89 -9.39 -4.04
C SER A 65 11.08 -10.75 -4.72
N SER A 66 10.01 -11.36 -5.24
CA SER A 66 10.11 -12.59 -6.03
C SER A 66 10.36 -12.28 -7.51
N GLN A 67 11.47 -12.78 -8.06
CA GLN A 67 11.83 -12.66 -9.49
C GLN A 67 10.75 -13.19 -10.46
N GLU A 68 9.76 -13.97 -9.98
CA GLU A 68 8.69 -14.55 -10.79
C GLU A 68 7.44 -13.66 -10.94
N LEU A 69 7.40 -12.49 -10.30
CA LEU A 69 6.25 -11.59 -10.38
C LEU A 69 6.65 -10.27 -11.02
N THR A 70 6.20 -10.12 -12.27
CA THR A 70 6.29 -8.90 -13.09
C THR A 70 5.97 -7.66 -12.27
N ASP A 71 6.74 -6.59 -12.46
CA ASP A 71 6.42 -5.25 -11.94
C ASP A 71 4.95 -4.95 -12.25
N LYS A 72 4.13 -4.85 -11.21
CA LYS A 72 2.71 -4.54 -11.38
C LYS A 72 2.58 -3.05 -11.31
N GLU A 73 2.08 -2.46 -12.39
CA GLU A 73 1.85 -1.03 -12.46
C GLU A 73 0.39 -0.68 -12.71
N PHE A 74 -0.05 0.47 -12.20
CA PHE A 74 -1.34 1.03 -12.54
C PHE A 74 -1.33 2.55 -12.46
N PHE A 75 -2.11 3.19 -13.32
CA PHE A 75 -2.30 4.63 -13.28
C PHE A 75 -3.08 5.04 -12.03
N LEU A 76 -2.51 5.96 -11.27
CA LEU A 76 -3.09 6.57 -10.09
C LEU A 76 -3.95 7.76 -10.48
N ILE A 77 -5.12 7.88 -9.86
CA ILE A 77 -5.92 9.12 -9.93
C ILE A 77 -5.96 9.84 -8.59
N LYS A 78 -5.95 9.10 -7.49
CA LYS A 78 -6.18 9.66 -6.15
C LYS A 78 -5.53 8.80 -5.06
N LEU A 79 -4.92 9.45 -4.07
CA LEU A 79 -4.55 8.85 -2.80
C LEU A 79 -5.42 9.40 -1.66
N GLU A 80 -5.76 8.52 -0.72
CA GLU A 80 -6.53 8.85 0.48
C GLU A 80 -5.75 8.36 1.71
N LYS A 81 -5.61 9.20 2.75
CA LYS A 81 -5.13 8.77 4.07
C LYS A 81 -6.24 7.96 4.71
N VAL A 82 -5.97 6.71 5.07
CA VAL A 82 -6.98 5.82 5.64
C VAL A 82 -6.58 5.41 7.04
N GLU A 83 -7.45 5.72 8.00
CA GLU A 83 -7.37 5.10 9.31
C GLU A 83 -7.87 3.66 9.23
N MET A 84 -7.03 2.75 9.70
CA MET A 84 -7.35 1.33 9.70
C MET A 84 -6.90 0.70 11.03
N PRO A 85 -7.78 -0.05 11.72
CA PRO A 85 -7.42 -0.72 12.96
C PRO A 85 -6.21 -1.64 12.76
N LYS A 86 -5.29 -1.67 13.74
CA LYS A 86 -4.07 -2.49 13.71
C LYS A 86 -4.36 -3.96 13.37
N ALA A 87 -5.42 -4.54 13.95
CA ALA A 87 -5.82 -5.92 13.66
C ALA A 87 -6.21 -6.15 12.19
N LYS A 88 -6.87 -5.16 11.56
CA LYS A 88 -7.25 -5.23 10.14
C LYS A 88 -6.03 -5.06 9.23
N LYS A 89 -5.12 -4.13 9.56
CA LYS A 89 -3.83 -3.99 8.87
C LYS A 89 -3.01 -5.28 8.92
N ARG A 90 -2.85 -5.85 10.12
CA ARG A 90 -2.13 -7.12 10.34
C ARG A 90 -2.71 -8.24 9.50
N LYS A 91 -4.04 -8.36 9.49
CA LYS A 91 -4.73 -9.36 8.67
C LYS A 91 -4.43 -9.17 7.16
N LEU A 92 -4.52 -7.95 6.65
CA LEU A 92 -4.21 -7.66 5.25
C LEU A 92 -2.77 -8.02 4.87
N LEU A 93 -1.81 -7.77 5.76
CA LEU A 93 -0.41 -8.11 5.54
C LEU A 93 -0.19 -9.64 5.59
N VAL A 94 -0.78 -10.34 6.55
CA VAL A 94 -0.74 -11.80 6.60
C VAL A 94 -1.36 -12.41 5.33
N ASP A 95 -2.52 -11.91 4.91
CA ASP A 95 -3.20 -12.36 3.69
C ASP A 95 -2.36 -12.05 2.43
N TYR A 96 -1.60 -10.95 2.42
CA TYR A 96 -0.64 -10.64 1.36
C TYR A 96 0.50 -11.66 1.31
N HIS A 97 1.21 -11.90 2.41
CA HIS A 97 2.34 -12.84 2.41
C HIS A 97 1.92 -14.27 2.11
N LYS A 98 0.71 -14.69 2.53
CA LYS A 98 0.15 -16.01 2.19
C LYS A 98 -0.09 -16.25 0.70
N ARG A 99 -0.06 -15.20 -0.14
CA ARG A 99 -0.12 -15.34 -1.59
C ARG A 99 1.19 -15.87 -2.19
N PHE A 100 2.30 -15.74 -1.46
CA PHE A 100 3.64 -16.10 -1.92
C PHE A 100 4.24 -17.24 -1.10
N PHE A 101 3.90 -17.32 0.19
CA PHE A 101 4.42 -18.31 1.11
C PHE A 101 3.30 -19.21 1.62
N ASN A 102 3.54 -20.52 1.63
CA ASN A 102 2.59 -21.49 2.18
C ASN A 102 2.41 -21.34 3.70
N GLU A 103 3.47 -20.90 4.38
CA GLU A 103 3.49 -20.65 5.82
C GLU A 103 4.18 -19.32 6.12
N ILE A 104 3.72 -18.63 7.16
CA ILE A 104 4.33 -17.38 7.64
C ILE A 104 5.25 -17.75 8.81
N ASN A 105 6.56 -17.59 8.62
CA ASN A 105 7.54 -17.82 9.68
C ASN A 105 7.69 -16.58 10.60
N ASP A 106 8.46 -16.74 11.68
CA ASP A 106 8.64 -15.69 12.69
C ASP A 106 9.31 -14.43 12.13
N VAL A 107 10.17 -14.56 11.11
CA VAL A 107 10.82 -13.41 10.46
C VAL A 107 9.79 -12.56 9.72
N ILE A 108 8.93 -13.19 8.93
CA ILE A 108 7.84 -12.49 8.23
C ILE A 108 6.83 -11.92 9.23
N MET A 109 6.52 -12.63 10.31
CA MET A 109 5.64 -12.08 11.36
C MET A 109 6.24 -10.84 12.04
N ALA A 110 7.55 -10.84 12.32
CA ALA A 110 8.24 -9.69 12.89
C ALA A 110 8.22 -8.49 11.92
N GLU A 111 8.43 -8.73 10.64
CA GLU A 111 8.27 -7.73 9.58
C GLU A 111 6.85 -7.16 9.58
N ILE A 112 5.82 -8.01 9.53
CA ILE A 112 4.40 -7.60 9.61
C ILE A 112 4.13 -6.73 10.84
N ASP A 113 4.60 -7.14 12.01
CA ASP A 113 4.37 -6.43 13.27
C ASP A 113 5.13 -5.10 13.36
N TYR A 114 6.19 -4.94 12.55
CA TYR A 114 6.83 -3.65 12.30
C TYR A 114 5.98 -2.78 11.36
N VAL A 115 5.62 -3.28 10.17
CA VAL A 115 4.85 -2.53 9.13
C VAL A 115 3.51 -2.01 9.65
N VAL A 116 2.84 -2.82 10.47
CA VAL A 116 1.44 -2.60 10.86
C VAL A 116 1.25 -1.27 11.61
N LYS A 117 2.33 -0.74 12.20
CA LYS A 117 2.35 0.54 12.90
C LYS A 117 2.31 1.73 11.93
N GLY A 118 2.82 1.54 10.71
CA GLY A 118 2.94 2.56 9.69
C GLY A 118 1.63 3.08 9.10
N LYS A 119 1.74 4.17 8.35
CA LYS A 119 0.62 4.77 7.61
C LYS A 119 0.21 3.86 6.44
N ILE A 120 -1.08 3.92 6.10
CA ILE A 120 -1.64 3.21 4.94
C ILE A 120 -2.45 4.19 4.10
N TYR A 121 -2.22 4.15 2.79
CA TYR A 121 -2.94 4.94 1.81
C TYR A 121 -3.90 4.07 1.03
N CYS A 122 -5.06 4.61 0.65
CA CYS A 122 -5.90 4.01 -0.37
C CYS A 122 -5.64 4.68 -1.70
N ALA A 123 -5.08 3.92 -2.65
CA ALA A 123 -4.88 4.36 -4.01
C ALA A 123 -6.07 3.94 -4.87
N THR A 124 -6.64 4.90 -5.58
CA THR A 124 -7.66 4.66 -6.60
C THR A 124 -7.00 4.69 -7.97
N SER A 125 -7.19 3.63 -8.75
CA SER A 125 -6.68 3.56 -10.12
C SER A 125 -7.60 4.27 -11.12
N LYS A 126 -7.10 4.54 -12.33
CA LYS A 126 -7.90 5.09 -13.43
C LYS A 126 -9.16 4.27 -13.79
N PHE A 127 -9.19 2.99 -13.42
CA PHE A 127 -10.33 2.09 -13.63
C PHE A 127 -11.23 1.97 -12.38
N GLY A 128 -11.07 2.86 -11.39
CA GLY A 128 -11.84 2.87 -10.14
C GLY A 128 -11.49 1.74 -9.18
N LYS A 129 -10.43 0.96 -9.45
CA LYS A 129 -9.99 -0.13 -8.57
C LYS A 129 -9.19 0.44 -7.41
N LYS A 130 -9.50 -0.01 -6.19
CA LYS A 130 -8.83 0.43 -4.96
C LYS A 130 -7.71 -0.52 -4.52
N TYR A 131 -6.61 0.07 -4.10
CA TYR A 131 -5.41 -0.58 -3.60
C TYR A 131 -5.07 0.01 -2.23
N TYR A 132 -4.49 -0.80 -1.34
CA TYR A 132 -3.95 -0.33 -0.07
C TYR A 132 -2.42 -0.35 -0.14
N LEU A 133 -1.80 0.81 0.09
CA LEU A 133 -0.37 1.03 -0.04
C LEU A 133 0.21 1.38 1.34
N TYR A 134 1.19 0.62 1.83
CA TYR A 134 1.83 0.89 3.12
C TYR A 134 2.99 1.86 2.97
N ALA A 135 3.05 2.91 3.79
CA ALA A 135 4.07 3.95 3.68
C ALA A 135 5.47 3.43 4.03
N ASP A 136 5.61 2.67 5.12
CA ASP A 136 6.93 2.28 5.66
C ASP A 136 7.59 1.12 4.90
N PHE A 137 6.90 0.57 3.89
CA PHE A 137 7.46 -0.44 2.98
C PHE A 137 7.87 0.15 1.64
N ASN A 138 7.90 1.47 1.58
CA ASN A 138 8.32 2.16 0.41
C ASN A 138 9.85 2.08 0.26
N CYS A 139 10.32 1.25 -0.66
CA CYS A 139 11.74 1.17 -0.95
C CYS A 139 12.28 2.38 -1.72
N ASN A 140 11.45 3.31 -2.23
CA ASN A 140 11.91 4.27 -3.24
C ASN A 140 10.96 5.44 -3.60
N ILE A 141 10.39 6.20 -2.66
CA ILE A 141 9.86 7.54 -3.02
C ILE A 141 10.98 8.57 -2.89
N PHE A 142 12.02 8.36 -3.71
CA PHE A 142 13.09 9.32 -4.02
C PHE A 142 14.02 9.70 -2.85
N SER A 143 14.71 8.70 -2.29
CA SER A 143 15.90 8.84 -1.40
C SER A 143 15.86 10.02 -0.41
N ARG A 144 14.86 10.10 0.46
CA ARG A 144 14.91 11.00 1.62
C ARG A 144 15.75 10.39 2.75
N PRO A 145 16.60 11.17 3.43
CA PRO A 145 17.19 10.74 4.69
C PRO A 145 16.07 10.65 5.72
N TYR A 146 15.94 9.50 6.36
CA TYR A 146 15.06 9.30 7.51
C TYR A 146 15.37 10.36 8.58
N THR A 147 14.36 11.11 9.02
CA THR A 147 14.51 12.11 10.10
C THR A 147 13.90 11.57 11.39
N GLU A 148 14.52 11.89 12.53
CA GLU A 148 14.10 11.43 13.87
C GLU A 148 12.64 11.79 14.23
N GLU A 149 12.00 12.71 13.50
CA GLU A 149 10.58 13.07 13.66
C GLU A 149 9.62 11.93 13.27
N ASP A 150 10.05 10.93 12.50
CA ASP A 150 9.28 9.72 12.21
C ASP A 150 9.19 8.77 13.43
N TYR A 151 9.97 9.01 14.49
CA TYR A 151 9.98 8.21 15.72
C TYR A 151 8.98 8.67 16.79
N PHE A 152 8.41 9.87 16.68
CA PHE A 152 7.53 10.39 17.72
C PHE A 152 6.05 10.20 17.37
N CYS A 153 5.60 8.94 17.30
CA CYS A 153 4.30 8.65 17.87
C CYS A 153 4.54 8.59 19.39
N ASN A 154 4.14 9.65 20.09
CA ASN A 154 4.18 9.68 21.54
C ASN A 154 3.50 8.40 22.08
N ASP A 155 4.30 7.52 22.67
CA ASP A 155 3.87 6.43 23.56
C ASP A 155 3.37 6.99 24.91
N ASP A 156 2.76 8.17 24.90
CA ASP A 156 2.15 8.78 26.07
C ASP A 156 0.64 8.56 26.01
N GLU A 157 0.22 7.39 26.51
CA GLU A 157 -0.92 7.23 27.44
C GLU A 157 -1.33 5.76 27.54
N PHE A 158 -0.64 5.03 28.40
CA PHE A 158 -1.27 3.96 29.17
C PHE A 158 -0.80 4.12 30.63
N TYR A 159 -1.53 4.96 31.37
CA TYR A 159 -1.64 4.82 32.83
C TYR A 159 -2.65 3.72 33.16
#